data_AF-A0A920T337-F1
#
_entry.id   AF-A0A920T337-F1
#
_cell.length_a   1.000
_cell.length_b   1.000
_cell.length_c   1.000
_cell.angle_alpha   90.00
_cell.angle_beta   90.00
_cell.angle_gamma   90.00
#
_symmetry.space_group_name_H-M   'P 1'
#
loop_
_entity.id
_entity.type
_entity.pdbx_description
1 polymer ?
#
loop_
_entity_poly.entity_id
_entity_poly.type
_entity_poly.pdbx_seq_one_letter_code
_entity_poly.pdbx_strand_id
1 'polypeptide(L)'
;MVHDMQTNVVFMSISPTDDSLSQSYQPESFDPKLFEFPDYFFEGFPTSLDMDFTDKLIRFSFDGDKDSTYQGIYLSSTTPSKPSQSLAVFMDQGTLQSVRGEVVVRANGSKKVTTEFDLVGAVEPAVLFSRLIQEMFPEELKVRLLQGASLEQPLFGPSGKLPNVTREPRLPDAQPDQAEPQIPVEPKQSNVPEEKKTPY
;
A
#
# COMPACT_ATOMS: atom_id res chain seq x y z
N MET A 1 -1.91 11.17 -2.92
CA MET A 1 -1.50 10.13 -1.95
C MET A 1 -0.60 10.76 -0.90
N VAL A 2 -0.79 10.41 0.37
CA VAL A 2 0.02 10.82 1.51
C VAL A 2 0.34 9.58 2.33
N HIS A 3 1.60 9.38 2.71
CA HIS A 3 1.98 8.35 3.67
C HIS A 3 2.71 9.00 4.85
N ASP A 4 2.13 8.88 6.03
CA ASP A 4 2.75 9.26 7.30
C ASP A 4 3.46 8.06 7.94
N MET A 5 4.78 8.01 7.84
CA MET A 5 5.57 6.90 8.39
C MET A 5 5.68 6.94 9.92
N GLN A 6 5.23 8.00 10.59
CA GLN A 6 5.17 8.02 12.07
C GLN A 6 4.06 7.13 12.59
N THR A 7 2.91 7.16 11.94
CA THR A 7 1.72 6.39 12.32
C THR A 7 1.50 5.18 11.42
N ASN A 8 2.32 5.01 10.37
CA ASN A 8 2.15 4.00 9.32
C ASN A 8 0.74 4.09 8.70
N VAL A 9 0.35 5.30 8.30
CA VAL A 9 -0.98 5.57 7.71
C VAL A 9 -0.83 6.10 6.30
N VAL A 10 -1.54 5.50 5.35
CA VAL A 10 -1.67 5.97 3.98
C VAL A 10 -3.04 6.58 3.77
N PHE A 11 -3.07 7.81 3.30
CA PHE A 11 -4.25 8.50 2.85
C PHE A 11 -4.20 8.67 1.32
N MET A 12 -5.28 8.30 0.65
CA MET A 12 -5.42 8.45 -0.79
C MET A 12 -6.73 9.14 -1.10
N SER A 13 -6.67 10.12 -2.01
CA SER A 13 -7.84 10.82 -2.51
C SER A 13 -7.75 11.01 -4.02
N ILE A 14 -8.92 11.08 -4.65
CA ILE A 14 -9.08 11.45 -6.06
C ILE A 14 -9.95 12.71 -6.20
N SER A 15 -9.71 13.47 -7.27
CA SER A 15 -10.50 14.64 -7.62
C SER A 15 -10.68 14.70 -9.14
N PRO A 16 -11.91 14.86 -9.67
CA PRO A 16 -13.17 14.94 -8.94
C PRO A 16 -13.51 13.63 -8.17
N THR A 17 -14.32 13.73 -7.13
CA THR A 17 -14.74 12.59 -6.30
C THR A 17 -15.85 11.82 -6.99
N ASP A 18 -15.76 10.49 -6.99
CA ASP A 18 -16.84 9.60 -7.45
C ASP A 18 -17.90 9.42 -6.35
N ASP A 19 -17.45 9.15 -5.13
CA ASP A 19 -18.30 9.07 -3.93
C ASP A 19 -17.84 10.05 -2.83
N SER A 20 -18.77 10.44 -1.97
CA SER A 20 -18.53 11.27 -0.79
C SER A 20 -18.16 10.48 0.46
N LEU A 21 -18.37 9.16 0.48
CA LEU A 21 -18.10 8.33 1.64
C LEU A 21 -16.63 7.93 1.74
N SER A 22 -15.99 8.23 2.86
CA SER A 22 -14.64 7.77 3.16
C SER A 22 -14.63 6.29 3.55
N GLN A 23 -13.61 5.56 3.09
CA GLN A 23 -13.42 4.13 3.35
C GLN A 23 -12.08 3.90 4.03
N SER A 24 -12.04 2.99 4.99
CA SER A 24 -10.83 2.69 5.76
C SER A 24 -10.58 1.19 5.83
N TYR A 25 -9.34 0.77 5.61
CA TYR A 25 -8.94 -0.63 5.67
C TYR A 25 -7.73 -0.80 6.59
N GLN A 26 -7.86 -1.71 7.54
CA GLN A 26 -6.81 -2.05 8.51
C GLN A 26 -6.38 -3.50 8.26
N PRO A 27 -5.25 -3.73 7.56
CA PRO A 27 -4.81 -5.08 7.21
C PRO A 27 -4.61 -5.99 8.42
N GLU A 28 -4.13 -5.45 9.54
CA GLU A 28 -3.93 -6.20 10.79
C GLU A 28 -5.23 -6.75 11.38
N SER A 29 -6.36 -6.05 11.17
CA SER A 29 -7.69 -6.51 11.60
C SER A 29 -8.18 -7.70 10.77
N PHE A 30 -7.64 -7.89 9.56
CA PHE A 30 -7.93 -9.02 8.69
C PHE A 30 -7.03 -10.22 8.99
N ASP A 31 -5.70 -10.00 9.03
CA ASP A 31 -4.71 -10.98 9.49
C ASP A 31 -3.63 -10.27 10.31
N PRO A 32 -3.42 -10.63 11.60
CA PRO A 32 -2.40 -10.03 12.46
C PRO A 32 -0.98 -10.07 11.88
N LYS A 33 -0.68 -10.96 10.94
CA LYS A 33 0.62 -11.03 10.25
C LYS A 33 0.87 -9.85 9.31
N LEU A 34 -0.15 -9.03 9.05
CA LEU A 34 -0.08 -7.88 8.14
C LEU A 34 0.23 -6.56 8.85
N PHE A 35 0.65 -6.58 10.12
CA PHE A 35 1.02 -5.40 10.90
C PHE A 35 2.09 -4.49 10.25
N GLU A 36 2.87 -5.02 9.30
CA GLU A 36 3.88 -4.24 8.55
C GLU A 36 3.25 -3.35 7.46
N PHE A 37 2.03 -3.65 7.03
CA PHE A 37 1.27 -2.80 6.12
C PHE A 37 0.68 -1.60 6.85
N PRO A 38 0.51 -0.47 6.16
CA PRO A 38 -0.13 0.70 6.74
C PRO A 38 -1.64 0.51 6.86
N ASP A 39 -2.25 1.33 7.69
CA ASP A 39 -3.70 1.57 7.61
C ASP A 39 -3.99 2.46 6.40
N TYR A 40 -5.03 2.13 5.63
CA TYR A 40 -5.41 2.85 4.43
C TYR A 40 -6.69 3.64 4.64
N PHE A 41 -6.69 4.89 4.21
CA PHE A 41 -7.86 5.77 4.17
C PHE A 41 -8.05 6.27 2.75
N PHE A 42 -9.23 6.01 2.19
CA PHE A 42 -9.62 6.39 0.84
C PHE A 42 -10.75 7.42 0.90
N GLU A 43 -10.61 8.50 0.13
CA GLU A 43 -11.61 9.55 -0.03
C GLU A 43 -11.88 9.82 -1.52
N GLY A 44 -13.14 9.92 -1.91
CA GLY A 44 -13.51 10.16 -3.31
C GLY A 44 -13.61 8.92 -4.19
N PHE A 45 -13.24 7.74 -3.68
CA PHE A 45 -13.31 6.46 -4.43
C PHE A 45 -14.71 5.83 -4.37
N PRO A 46 -15.10 5.02 -5.39
CA PRO A 46 -16.34 4.26 -5.36
C PRO A 46 -16.55 3.46 -4.07
N THR A 47 -17.78 3.43 -3.56
CA THR A 47 -18.16 2.64 -2.37
C THR A 47 -18.13 1.13 -2.57
N SER A 48 -17.94 0.66 -3.81
CA SER A 48 -17.69 -0.74 -4.14
C SER A 48 -16.22 -1.15 -3.98
N LEU A 49 -15.35 -0.26 -3.51
CA LEU A 49 -13.95 -0.59 -3.22
C LEU A 49 -13.88 -1.71 -2.18
N ASP A 50 -13.22 -2.79 -2.55
CA ASP A 50 -12.96 -3.92 -1.68
C ASP A 50 -11.46 -4.21 -1.59
N MET A 51 -11.03 -4.84 -0.51
CA MET A 51 -9.64 -5.16 -0.21
C MET A 51 -9.42 -6.67 -0.16
N ASP A 52 -8.57 -7.16 -1.05
CA ASP A 52 -8.11 -8.54 -1.09
C ASP A 52 -6.63 -8.64 -0.73
N PHE A 53 -6.23 -9.80 -0.20
CA PHE A 53 -4.83 -10.09 0.11
C PHE A 53 -4.36 -11.40 -0.53
N THR A 54 -3.21 -11.37 -1.21
CA THR A 54 -2.54 -12.55 -1.75
C THR A 54 -1.02 -12.37 -1.73
N ASP A 55 -0.25 -13.30 -1.17
CA ASP A 55 1.23 -13.32 -1.24
C ASP A 55 1.96 -11.99 -0.91
N LYS A 56 1.56 -11.29 0.17
CA LYS A 56 2.12 -9.97 0.57
C LYS A 56 1.84 -8.84 -0.43
N LEU A 57 0.74 -8.97 -1.17
CA LEU A 57 0.16 -7.95 -2.02
C LEU A 57 -1.25 -7.69 -1.51
N ILE A 58 -1.54 -6.45 -1.13
CA ILE A 58 -2.91 -5.98 -0.93
C ILE A 58 -3.39 -5.46 -2.27
N ARG A 59 -4.54 -5.93 -2.72
CA ARG A 59 -5.23 -5.47 -3.92
C ARG A 59 -6.48 -4.74 -3.49
N PHE A 60 -6.73 -3.58 -4.06
CA PHE A 60 -8.02 -2.91 -3.95
C PHE A 60 -8.72 -2.89 -5.30
N SER A 61 -9.96 -3.37 -5.35
CA SER A 61 -10.74 -3.51 -6.58
C SER A 61 -12.16 -2.96 -6.42
N PHE A 62 -12.75 -2.50 -7.52
CA PHE A 62 -14.05 -1.83 -7.52
C PHE A 62 -15.21 -2.72 -7.96
N ASP A 63 -14.96 -3.83 -8.67
CA ASP A 63 -16.02 -4.62 -9.35
C ASP A 63 -15.96 -6.14 -9.08
N GLY A 64 -15.34 -6.57 -7.99
CA GLY A 64 -15.46 -7.94 -7.46
C GLY A 64 -14.89 -9.09 -8.30
N ASP A 65 -14.55 -8.95 -9.59
CA ASP A 65 -13.75 -9.95 -10.33
C ASP A 65 -13.31 -9.56 -11.75
N LYS A 66 -12.01 -9.81 -12.01
CA LYS A 66 -11.35 -10.37 -13.23
C LYS A 66 -9.96 -9.78 -13.41
N ASP A 67 -8.96 -10.64 -13.24
CA ASP A 67 -7.60 -10.51 -13.76
C ASP A 67 -7.64 -10.23 -15.26
N SER A 68 -7.85 -8.97 -15.60
CA SER A 68 -7.75 -8.46 -16.95
C SER A 68 -6.34 -7.89 -17.09
N THR A 69 -5.73 -8.04 -18.27
CA THR A 69 -4.48 -7.35 -18.56
C THR A 69 -4.72 -5.85 -18.44
N TYR A 70 -4.23 -5.23 -17.35
CA TYR A 70 -4.42 -3.80 -17.11
C TYR A 70 -3.71 -3.00 -18.20
N GLN A 71 -4.50 -2.44 -19.11
CA GLN A 71 -4.03 -1.51 -20.14
C GLN A 71 -4.33 -0.10 -19.64
N GLY A 72 -3.34 0.80 -19.71
CA GLY A 72 -3.51 2.18 -19.26
C GLY A 72 -2.28 2.71 -18.53
N ILE A 73 -2.50 3.63 -17.59
CA ILE A 73 -1.44 4.36 -16.89
C ILE A 73 -1.12 3.68 -15.56
N TYR A 74 0.16 3.35 -15.36
CA TYR A 74 0.68 2.86 -14.09
C TYR A 74 1.30 4.01 -13.30
N LEU A 75 0.69 4.34 -12.16
CA LEU A 75 1.19 5.36 -11.24
C LEU A 75 1.60 4.67 -9.94
N SER A 76 2.81 4.94 -9.46
CA SER A 76 3.28 4.35 -8.21
C SER A 76 4.05 5.35 -7.37
N SER A 77 3.90 5.24 -6.06
CA SER A 77 4.69 5.96 -5.09
C SER A 77 5.29 4.96 -4.10
N THR A 78 6.63 4.94 -4.02
CA THR A 78 7.35 4.14 -3.03
C THR A 78 7.89 5.06 -1.95
N THR A 79 7.52 4.78 -0.70
CA THR A 79 8.03 5.46 0.47
C THR A 79 9.17 4.69 1.11
N PRO A 80 10.22 5.39 1.60
CA PRO A 80 11.41 4.77 2.17
C PRO A 80 11.19 4.32 3.64
N SER A 81 10.07 3.65 3.90
CA SER A 81 9.79 2.95 5.16
C SER A 81 10.65 1.68 5.27
N LYS A 82 10.61 1.01 6.42
CA LYS A 82 11.28 -0.27 6.65
C LYS A 82 10.25 -1.32 7.09
N PRO A 83 9.85 -2.27 6.21
CA PRO A 83 10.20 -2.38 4.79
C PRO A 83 9.63 -1.24 3.95
N SER A 84 10.17 -1.00 2.75
CA SER A 84 9.70 0.08 1.88
C SER A 84 8.31 -0.24 1.36
N GLN A 85 7.41 0.73 1.44
CA GLN A 85 6.02 0.54 1.01
C GLN A 85 5.82 1.18 -0.35
N SER A 86 5.27 0.41 -1.27
CA SER A 86 4.93 0.88 -2.61
C SER A 86 3.45 0.72 -2.83
N LEU A 87 2.81 1.83 -3.14
CA LEU A 87 1.41 1.89 -3.52
C LEU A 87 1.34 2.26 -4.99
N ALA A 88 0.61 1.45 -5.74
CA ALA A 88 0.41 1.63 -7.16
C ALA A 88 -1.07 1.68 -7.50
N VAL A 89 -1.40 2.49 -8.49
CA VAL A 89 -2.74 2.66 -9.05
C VAL A 89 -2.62 2.47 -10.55
N PHE A 90 -3.52 1.67 -11.11
CA PHE A 90 -3.72 1.55 -12.54
C PHE A 90 -4.94 2.38 -12.93
N MET A 91 -4.76 3.27 -13.90
CA MET A 91 -5.83 4.05 -14.52
C MET A 91 -6.14 3.46 -15.89
N ASP A 92 -7.41 3.51 -16.29
CA ASP A 92 -7.88 3.01 -17.59
C ASP A 92 -7.39 3.84 -18.79
N GLN A 93 -7.47 5.17 -18.68
CA GLN A 93 -7.23 6.15 -19.73
C GLN A 93 -6.56 7.42 -19.15
N GLY A 94 -6.47 8.46 -19.99
CA GLY A 94 -5.95 9.77 -19.64
C GLY A 94 -4.54 10.04 -20.15
N THR A 95 -4.00 11.18 -19.75
CA THR A 95 -2.62 11.59 -20.01
C THR A 95 -2.06 12.22 -18.76
N LEU A 96 -0.91 11.71 -18.29
CA LEU A 96 -0.21 12.28 -17.15
C LEU A 96 0.27 13.69 -17.52
N GLN A 97 -0.19 14.69 -16.76
CA GLN A 97 0.16 16.09 -16.96
C GLN A 97 1.32 16.50 -16.07
N SER A 98 1.28 16.13 -14.78
CA SER A 98 2.34 16.47 -13.83
C SER A 98 2.42 15.47 -12.69
N VAL A 99 3.61 15.39 -12.08
CA VAL A 99 3.85 14.64 -10.85
C VAL A 99 4.50 15.59 -9.86
N ARG A 100 3.91 15.72 -8.67
CA ARG A 100 4.49 16.46 -7.56
C ARG A 100 4.77 15.51 -6.41
N GLY A 101 5.94 15.66 -5.80
CA GLY A 101 6.36 14.91 -4.64
C GLY A 101 6.87 15.86 -3.57
N GLU A 102 6.44 15.67 -2.33
CA GLU A 102 6.94 16.38 -1.15
C GLU A 102 7.36 15.37 -0.09
N VAL A 103 8.52 15.61 0.53
CA VAL A 103 9.00 14.84 1.67
C VAL A 103 9.26 15.79 2.84
N VAL A 104 8.44 15.67 3.88
CA VAL A 104 8.62 16.43 5.12
C VAL A 104 9.32 15.54 6.13
N VAL A 105 10.49 15.96 6.62
CA VAL A 105 11.22 15.28 7.69
C VAL A 105 10.98 16.01 9.00
N ARG A 106 10.44 15.31 10.00
CA ARG A 106 10.16 15.84 11.33
C ARG A 106 11.40 15.80 12.22
N ALA A 107 11.37 16.55 13.32
CA ALA A 107 12.46 16.60 14.29
C ALA A 107 12.78 15.24 14.94
N ASN A 108 11.78 14.36 15.07
CA ASN A 108 11.96 12.99 15.55
C ASN A 108 12.51 12.03 14.47
N GLY A 109 12.84 12.53 13.27
CA GLY A 109 13.34 11.75 12.14
C GLY A 109 12.25 11.02 11.35
N SER A 110 10.99 11.04 11.79
CA SER A 110 9.88 10.50 11.01
C SER A 110 9.68 11.34 9.75
N LYS A 111 9.11 10.74 8.70
CA LYS A 111 8.85 11.47 7.45
C LYS A 111 7.42 11.26 6.99
N LYS A 112 6.89 12.30 6.37
CA LYS A 112 5.62 12.29 5.65
C LYS A 112 5.93 12.49 4.17
N VAL A 113 5.46 11.57 3.34
CA VAL A 113 5.64 11.63 1.88
C VAL A 113 4.29 11.92 1.24
N THR A 114 4.21 12.96 0.44
CA THR A 114 3.03 13.33 -0.35
C THR A 114 3.38 13.17 -1.82
N THR A 115 2.55 12.47 -2.58
CA THR A 115 2.68 12.30 -4.03
C THR A 115 1.34 12.64 -4.68
N GLU A 116 1.37 13.56 -5.63
CA GLU A 116 0.23 13.99 -6.43
C GLU A 116 0.49 13.71 -7.90
N PHE A 117 -0.52 13.18 -8.57
CA PHE A 117 -0.53 12.94 -10.00
C PHE A 117 -1.67 13.74 -10.61
N ASP A 118 -1.36 14.65 -11.52
CA ASP A 118 -2.38 15.33 -12.30
C ASP A 118 -2.54 14.61 -13.63
N LEU A 119 -3.78 14.28 -13.98
CA LEU A 119 -4.12 13.66 -15.25
C LEU A 119 -5.14 14.51 -16.00
N VAL A 120 -5.08 14.43 -17.33
CA VAL A 120 -6.05 15.05 -18.25
C VAL A 120 -6.75 13.97 -19.05
N GLY A 121 -8.07 14.09 -19.18
CA GLY A 121 -8.93 13.14 -19.90
C GLY A 121 -9.99 12.51 -18.99
N ALA A 122 -10.79 11.60 -19.54
CA ALA A 122 -11.59 10.69 -18.72
C ALA A 122 -10.62 9.73 -18.04
N VAL A 123 -10.65 9.69 -16.70
CA VAL A 123 -9.74 8.91 -15.89
C VAL A 123 -10.53 8.21 -14.79
N GLU A 124 -10.48 6.88 -14.78
CA GLU A 124 -11.11 6.06 -13.77
C GLU A 124 -10.07 5.10 -13.18
N PRO A 125 -9.97 4.99 -11.84
CA PRO A 125 -9.09 4.02 -11.23
C PRO A 125 -9.62 2.62 -11.50
N ALA A 126 -8.80 1.75 -12.08
CA ALA A 126 -9.20 0.38 -12.41
C ALA A 126 -8.87 -0.61 -11.28
N VAL A 127 -7.68 -0.46 -10.68
CA VAL A 127 -7.21 -1.32 -9.58
C VAL A 127 -6.07 -0.64 -8.84
N LEU A 128 -5.95 -0.94 -7.55
CA LEU A 128 -4.83 -0.48 -6.73
C LEU A 128 -4.10 -1.66 -6.10
N PHE A 129 -2.81 -1.48 -5.89
CA PHE A 129 -1.96 -2.48 -5.28
C PHE A 129 -1.05 -1.86 -4.25
N SER A 130 -1.04 -2.40 -3.05
CA SER A 130 -0.03 -2.10 -2.04
C SER A 130 0.88 -3.30 -1.81
N ARG A 131 2.17 -3.04 -1.82
CA ARG A 131 3.21 -4.06 -1.62
C ARG A 131 4.30 -3.55 -0.69
N LEU A 132 4.78 -4.45 0.16
CA LEU A 132 6.03 -4.25 0.88
C LEU A 132 7.17 -4.68 -0.03
N ILE A 133 7.98 -3.72 -0.47
CA ILE A 133 9.19 -3.98 -1.23
C ILE A 133 10.38 -4.01 -0.28
N GLN A 134 11.18 -5.06 -0.41
CA GLN A 134 12.55 -5.04 0.09
C GLN A 134 13.44 -4.43 -1.00
N GLU A 135 13.49 -3.10 -1.07
CA GLU A 135 14.37 -2.41 -2.02
C GLU A 135 15.81 -2.42 -1.49
N MET A 136 16.70 -3.11 -2.20
CA MET A 136 18.14 -3.10 -1.96
C MET A 136 18.79 -2.05 -2.87
N PHE A 137 19.02 -0.85 -2.36
CA PHE A 137 19.88 0.12 -3.03
C PHE A 137 21.34 -0.18 -2.68
N PRO A 138 22.22 -0.46 -3.66
CA PRO A 138 23.64 -0.57 -3.42
C PRO A 138 24.18 0.72 -2.78
N GLU A 139 25.07 0.61 -1.79
CA GLU A 139 25.64 1.78 -1.08
C GLU A 139 26.28 2.80 -2.03
N GLU A 140 26.89 2.33 -3.11
CA GLU A 140 27.48 3.17 -4.17
C GLU A 140 26.44 4.10 -4.83
N LEU A 141 25.21 3.62 -5.02
CA LEU A 141 24.12 4.41 -5.60
C LEU A 141 23.63 5.47 -4.61
N LYS A 142 23.55 5.13 -3.32
CA LYS A 142 23.17 6.07 -2.25
C LYS A 142 24.17 7.22 -2.17
N VAL A 143 25.46 6.92 -2.21
CA VAL A 143 26.53 7.93 -2.17
C VAL A 143 26.46 8.87 -3.37
N ARG A 144 26.23 8.34 -4.59
CA ARG A 144 26.09 9.18 -5.80
C ARG A 144 24.88 10.11 -5.74
N LEU A 145 23.73 9.62 -5.28
CA LEU A 145 22.52 10.43 -5.12
C LEU A 145 22.68 11.53 -4.05
N LEU A 146 23.36 11.22 -2.94
CA LEU A 146 23.65 12.19 -1.87
C LEU A 146 24.62 13.29 -2.30
N GLN A 147 25.48 13.01 -3.30
CA GLN A 147 26.42 13.97 -3.86
C GLN A 147 25.82 14.86 -4.96
N GLY A 148 24.50 14.79 -5.18
CA GLY A 148 23.81 15.64 -6.17
C GLY A 148 24.11 15.25 -7.62
N ALA A 149 24.61 14.03 -7.87
CA ALA A 149 24.83 13.56 -9.23
C ALA A 149 23.48 13.28 -9.90
N SER A 150 23.23 13.91 -11.05
CA SER A 150 22.12 13.55 -11.93
C SER A 150 22.38 12.19 -12.56
N LEU A 151 21.38 11.30 -12.57
CA LEU A 151 21.45 10.04 -13.30
C LEU A 151 21.40 10.31 -14.81
N GLU A 152 22.39 9.85 -15.57
CA GLU A 152 22.43 10.00 -17.03
C GLU A 152 21.30 9.24 -17.75
N GLN A 153 20.72 8.23 -17.11
CA GLN A 153 19.56 7.48 -17.58
C GLN A 153 18.58 7.25 -16.41
N PRO A 154 17.26 7.29 -16.65
CA PRO A 154 16.30 6.94 -15.62
C PRO A 154 16.56 5.51 -15.13
N LEU A 155 16.57 5.30 -13.81
CA LEU A 155 16.67 3.97 -13.17
C LEU A 155 15.63 2.98 -13.71
N PHE A 156 14.55 3.51 -14.25
CA PHE A 156 13.48 2.79 -14.94
C PHE A 156 13.44 3.29 -16.40
N GLY A 157 14.09 2.54 -17.29
CA GLY A 157 14.21 2.88 -18.71
C GLY A 157 13.22 2.12 -19.62
N PRO A 158 13.04 2.56 -20.89
CA PRO A 158 12.01 2.11 -21.84
C PRO A 158 12.14 0.65 -22.31
N SER A 159 13.21 -0.04 -21.91
CA SER A 159 13.58 -1.37 -22.38
C SER A 159 12.96 -2.52 -21.60
N GLY A 160 11.99 -2.27 -20.72
CA GLY A 160 11.15 -3.30 -20.09
C GLY A 160 11.88 -4.33 -19.21
N LYS A 161 13.18 -4.17 -18.97
CA LYS A 161 13.92 -5.03 -18.05
C LYS A 161 13.89 -4.40 -16.67
N LEU A 162 12.97 -4.90 -15.85
CA LEU A 162 13.00 -4.73 -14.41
C LEU A 162 14.42 -5.05 -13.91
N PRO A 163 15.03 -4.22 -13.05
CA PRO A 163 16.27 -4.61 -12.39
C PRO A 163 16.07 -5.97 -11.74
N ASN A 164 17.05 -6.88 -11.88
CA ASN A 164 16.98 -8.20 -11.26
C ASN A 164 16.78 -8.01 -9.76
N VAL A 165 15.56 -8.26 -9.29
CA VAL A 165 15.24 -8.35 -7.88
C VAL A 165 15.93 -9.62 -7.39
N THR A 166 17.12 -9.48 -6.81
CA THR A 166 17.70 -10.55 -6.01
C THR A 166 16.81 -10.75 -4.80
N ARG A 167 15.88 -11.70 -4.93
CA ARG A 167 15.20 -12.31 -3.79
C ARG A 167 16.27 -13.09 -3.04
N GLU A 168 16.74 -12.60 -1.91
CA GLU A 168 17.50 -13.46 -1.01
C GLU A 168 16.59 -14.65 -0.63
N PRO A 169 17.06 -15.90 -0.79
CA PRO A 169 16.33 -17.06 -0.29
C PRO A 169 16.08 -16.87 1.20
N ARG A 170 14.88 -17.24 1.65
CA ARG A 170 14.49 -17.19 3.06
C ARG A 170 15.56 -17.89 3.92
N LEU A 171 15.75 -17.40 5.14
CA LEU A 171 16.28 -18.22 6.23
C LEU A 171 15.55 -19.58 6.22
N PRO A 172 16.24 -20.70 6.48
CA PRO A 172 15.67 -22.04 6.30
C PRO A 172 14.37 -22.18 7.08
N ASP A 173 13.44 -22.96 6.51
CA ASP A 173 12.13 -23.25 7.10
C ASP A 173 12.26 -23.56 8.60
N ALA A 174 11.32 -23.03 9.37
CA ALA A 174 11.20 -23.35 10.79
C ALA A 174 11.36 -24.87 10.98
N GLN A 175 12.18 -25.24 11.96
CA GLN A 175 12.47 -26.64 12.30
C GLN A 175 11.16 -27.45 12.32
N PRO A 176 11.11 -28.64 11.69
CA PRO A 176 9.90 -29.45 11.57
C PRO A 176 9.39 -30.03 12.91
N ASP A 177 10.01 -29.68 14.05
CA ASP A 177 9.72 -30.24 15.36
C ASP A 177 8.75 -29.39 16.23
N GLN A 178 8.16 -28.32 15.70
CA GLN A 178 7.05 -27.67 16.40
C GLN A 178 5.74 -28.39 16.11
N ALA A 179 5.31 -29.23 17.05
CA ALA A 179 3.96 -29.79 17.07
C ALA A 179 2.92 -28.67 16.87
N GLU A 180 2.00 -28.86 15.92
CA GLU A 180 0.90 -27.94 15.65
C GLU A 180 0.12 -27.67 16.95
N PRO A 181 0.07 -26.41 17.44
CA PRO A 181 -0.74 -26.11 18.60
C PRO A 181 -2.22 -26.23 18.21
N GLN A 182 -2.97 -27.07 18.94
CA GLN A 182 -4.42 -27.16 18.78
C GLN A 182 -5.05 -25.85 19.23
N ILE A 183 -5.50 -25.04 18.27
CA ILE A 183 -6.27 -23.83 18.52
C ILE A 183 -7.73 -24.27 18.78
N PRO A 184 -8.31 -23.99 19.95
CA PRO A 184 -9.72 -24.30 20.21
C PRO A 184 -10.62 -23.44 19.31
N VAL A 185 -11.40 -24.07 18.44
CA VAL A 185 -12.31 -23.40 17.49
C VAL A 185 -13.71 -23.21 18.10
N GLU A 186 -13.80 -22.87 19.38
CA GLU A 186 -15.09 -22.47 19.97
C GLU A 186 -15.18 -20.93 20.05
N PRO A 187 -16.22 -20.33 19.46
CA PRO A 187 -16.45 -18.90 19.56
C PRO A 187 -16.60 -18.50 21.03
N LYS A 188 -15.76 -17.57 21.50
CA LYS A 188 -16.02 -16.89 22.78
C LYS A 188 -17.32 -16.11 22.64
N GLN A 189 -18.37 -16.58 23.32
CA GLN A 189 -19.64 -15.88 23.42
C GLN A 189 -19.40 -14.50 24.05
N SER A 190 -19.93 -13.45 23.41
CA SER A 190 -19.80 -12.07 23.87
C SER A 190 -20.43 -11.88 25.25
N ASN A 191 -19.68 -11.32 26.20
CA ASN A 191 -20.22 -10.90 27.49
C ASN A 191 -20.91 -9.54 27.33
N VAL A 192 -22.16 -9.55 26.87
CA VAL A 192 -23.04 -8.39 26.95
C VAL A 192 -23.60 -8.32 28.39
N PRO A 193 -23.40 -7.22 29.14
CA PRO A 193 -23.99 -7.08 30.46
C PRO A 193 -25.52 -6.99 30.37
N GLU A 194 -26.24 -7.82 31.14
CA GLU A 194 -27.71 -7.77 31.21
C GLU A 194 -28.21 -6.47 31.86
N GLU A 195 -29.23 -5.87 31.25
CA GLU A 195 -29.94 -4.70 31.80
C GLU A 195 -30.61 -5.06 33.15
N LYS A 196 -30.21 -4.36 34.22
CA LYS A 196 -30.90 -4.42 35.51
C LYS A 196 -32.31 -3.83 35.38
N LYS A 197 -33.34 -4.68 35.41
CA LYS A 197 -34.71 -4.24 35.68
C LYS A 197 -34.87 -3.89 37.16
N THR A 198 -35.11 -2.61 37.46
CA THR A 198 -35.54 -2.13 38.78
C THR A 198 -36.99 -2.54 39.04
N PRO A 199 -37.33 -3.10 40.22
CA PRO A 199 -38.72 -3.35 40.59
C PRO A 199 -39.39 -2.06 41.11
N TYR A 200 -40.67 -1.92 40.78
CA TYR A 200 -41.63 -0.99 41.41
C TYR A 200 -42.04 -1.50 42.80
#